data_AF-A0AA88E5M6-F1
#
_entry.id   AF-A0AA88E5M6-F1
#
_cell.length_a   1.000
_cell.length_b   1.000
_cell.length_c   1.000
_cell.angle_alpha   90.00
_cell.angle_beta   90.00
_cell.angle_gamma   90.00
#
_symmetry.space_group_name_H-M   'P 1'
#
loop_
_entity.id
_entity.type
_entity.pdbx_description
1 polymer ?
#
loop_
_entity_poly.entity_id
_entity_poly.type
_entity_poly.pdbx_seq_one_letter_code
_entity_poly.pdbx_strand_id
1 'polypeptide(L)'
;MASIAKELVSRVETTVTTVKEKIASHISLFTLSDEKITELIYETHVHADESFDEDSLFVVVENILKRATQIIDKVVQGSNVHVDNVDEKYPKIDLNVPLCTIKSVGSELSCKPPGEEIAHKTALSILQKLSTYTWEAKSVLTLAAFASDFGEFWHLASLYNSDHLAKQLAILKKVPQLIKPVELQKRRLAILEVSNLIKTVVRVIAIFDEFEKLSANDPKDIPELPAALNHLPVDVYWTIVTIAAISTKISILLSDEPDKPHDLAPYSQKIHYVLNKLNLHLTISRKQLVEAEAFRKIRKLFSYSSTEVLEIIKALIFTKDTVQTLIDGSTNRTVSIETLRKKNTLLFFSSLDITDDDIALLKPVYDTTKKEKNYTIVWVPVVEQWTDELRKKFDALRPKIPWYIVQQFTTVVGIKYIKEVWQFKGKPTLVVLSPQGKVENTNAIHLIKSWGLKAFPFDSKVTKKLEEERNWLAKWV
;
A
#
# COMPACT_ATOMS: atom_id res chain seq x y z
N MET A 1 37.23 -40.50 -47.16
CA MET A 1 37.60 -39.41 -46.24
C MET A 1 36.46 -38.41 -46.01
N ALA A 2 35.85 -37.82 -47.05
CA ALA A 2 34.79 -36.81 -46.88
C ALA A 2 33.45 -37.32 -46.27
N SER A 3 33.06 -38.57 -46.53
CA SER A 3 31.81 -39.15 -45.99
C SER A 3 31.87 -39.46 -44.50
N ILE A 4 33.02 -39.95 -44.00
CA ILE A 4 33.24 -40.26 -42.59
C ILE A 4 33.27 -38.99 -41.73
N ALA A 5 33.86 -37.91 -42.26
CA ALA A 5 33.88 -36.61 -41.58
C ALA A 5 32.46 -36.03 -41.42
N LYS A 6 31.58 -36.21 -42.41
CA LYS A 6 30.19 -35.72 -42.37
C LYS A 6 29.34 -36.45 -41.34
N GLU A 7 29.56 -37.76 -41.19
CA GLU A 7 28.87 -38.60 -40.22
C GLU A 7 29.34 -38.33 -38.77
N LEU A 8 30.64 -38.06 -38.59
CA LEU A 8 31.19 -37.60 -37.31
C LEU A 8 30.65 -36.23 -36.90
N VAL A 9 30.56 -35.27 -37.83
CA VAL A 9 29.98 -33.94 -37.55
C VAL A 9 28.49 -34.06 -37.19
N SER A 10 27.73 -34.87 -37.93
CA SER A 10 26.31 -35.12 -37.63
C SER A 10 26.11 -35.76 -36.25
N ARG A 11 26.95 -36.73 -35.88
CA ARG A 11 26.92 -37.38 -34.55
C ARG A 11 27.33 -36.43 -33.43
N VAL A 12 28.30 -35.56 -33.67
CA VAL A 12 28.71 -34.54 -32.70
C VAL A 12 27.61 -33.48 -32.56
N GLU A 13 26.96 -33.05 -33.63
CA GLU A 13 25.81 -32.12 -33.57
C GLU A 13 24.62 -32.73 -32.83
N THR A 14 24.29 -34.00 -33.09
CA THR A 14 23.21 -34.71 -32.36
C THR A 14 23.55 -34.89 -30.89
N THR A 15 24.81 -35.20 -30.56
CA THR A 15 25.27 -35.33 -29.17
C THR A 15 25.31 -33.98 -28.46
N VAL A 16 25.71 -32.91 -29.13
CA VAL A 16 25.72 -31.54 -28.59
C VAL A 16 24.29 -31.00 -28.41
N THR A 17 23.35 -31.35 -29.29
CA THR A 17 21.92 -31.02 -29.10
C THR A 17 21.30 -31.83 -27.97
N THR A 18 21.57 -33.14 -27.87
CA THR A 18 21.09 -33.93 -26.70
C THR A 18 21.73 -33.48 -25.39
N VAL A 19 22.98 -33.04 -25.39
CA VAL A 19 23.65 -32.48 -24.21
C VAL A 19 23.13 -31.08 -23.89
N LYS A 20 22.80 -30.23 -24.87
CA LYS A 20 22.11 -28.95 -24.65
C LYS A 20 20.68 -29.15 -24.11
N GLU A 21 19.94 -30.15 -24.61
CA GLU A 21 18.64 -30.54 -24.07
C GLU A 21 18.76 -31.12 -22.66
N LYS A 22 19.80 -31.92 -22.37
CA LYS A 22 20.08 -32.41 -21.00
C LYS A 22 20.51 -31.30 -20.04
N ILE A 23 21.28 -30.31 -20.49
CA ILE A 23 21.68 -29.16 -19.67
C ILE A 23 20.50 -28.18 -19.48
N ALA A 24 19.58 -28.09 -20.44
CA ALA A 24 18.31 -27.39 -20.28
C ALA A 24 17.28 -28.15 -19.41
N SER A 25 17.49 -29.46 -19.17
CA SER A 25 16.52 -30.34 -18.47
C SER A 25 16.53 -30.28 -16.94
N HIS A 26 17.27 -29.35 -16.32
CA HIS A 26 17.16 -29.08 -14.89
C HIS A 26 17.07 -27.58 -14.62
N ILE A 27 16.03 -26.93 -15.15
CA ILE A 27 15.60 -25.64 -14.62
C ILE A 27 15.02 -25.91 -13.22
N SER A 28 15.80 -25.69 -12.17
CA SER A 28 15.23 -25.62 -10.83
C SER A 28 14.45 -24.31 -10.74
N LEU A 29 13.13 -24.42 -10.67
CA LEU A 29 12.18 -23.32 -10.71
C LEU A 29 12.52 -22.26 -9.66
N PHE A 30 12.89 -22.70 -8.46
CA PHE A 30 13.21 -21.84 -7.32
C PHE A 30 14.59 -21.18 -7.40
N THR A 31 15.41 -21.52 -8.40
CA THR A 31 16.72 -20.88 -8.65
C THR A 31 16.70 -19.83 -9.76
N LEU A 32 15.55 -19.68 -10.45
CA LEU A 32 15.39 -18.65 -11.47
C LEU A 32 15.37 -17.26 -10.81
N SER A 33 16.08 -16.31 -11.44
CA SER A 33 16.04 -14.90 -11.02
C SER A 33 14.75 -14.24 -11.52
N ASP A 34 14.34 -13.18 -10.83
CA ASP A 34 13.13 -12.44 -11.20
C ASP A 34 13.26 -11.82 -12.61
N GLU A 35 14.46 -11.47 -13.08
CA GLU A 35 14.69 -10.99 -14.45
C GLU A 35 14.41 -12.08 -15.50
N LYS A 36 14.90 -13.30 -15.27
CA LYS A 36 14.63 -14.43 -16.19
C LYS A 36 13.15 -14.79 -16.22
N ILE A 37 12.48 -14.74 -15.06
CA ILE A 37 11.04 -14.96 -14.99
C ILE A 37 10.32 -13.87 -15.78
N THR A 38 10.73 -12.61 -15.61
CA THR A 38 10.19 -11.46 -16.35
C THR A 38 10.29 -11.70 -17.86
N GLU A 39 11.46 -12.04 -18.37
CA GLU A 39 11.65 -12.35 -19.80
C GLU A 39 10.66 -13.42 -20.29
N LEU A 40 10.56 -14.54 -19.57
CA LEU A 40 9.67 -15.66 -19.93
C LEU A 40 8.18 -15.29 -19.92
N ILE A 41 7.72 -14.51 -18.94
CA ILE A 41 6.29 -14.20 -18.82
C ILE A 41 5.87 -13.09 -19.79
N TYR A 42 6.76 -12.16 -20.15
CA TYR A 42 6.45 -11.12 -21.13
C TYR A 42 6.34 -11.69 -22.55
N GLU A 43 7.03 -12.79 -22.87
CA GLU A 43 6.80 -13.54 -24.13
C GLU A 43 5.36 -14.06 -24.26
N THR A 44 4.68 -14.28 -23.14
CA THR A 44 3.30 -14.79 -23.12
C THR A 44 2.23 -13.69 -23.16
N HIS A 45 2.61 -12.42 -22.97
CA HIS A 45 1.65 -11.33 -22.80
C HIS A 45 1.45 -10.55 -24.11
N VAL A 46 0.19 -10.32 -24.46
CA VAL A 46 -0.24 -9.39 -25.51
C VAL A 46 -0.87 -8.17 -24.81
N HIS A 47 -0.84 -6.98 -25.43
CA HIS A 47 -1.49 -5.79 -24.85
C HIS A 47 -2.89 -6.13 -24.30
N ALA A 48 -3.16 -5.68 -23.07
CA ALA A 48 -4.36 -6.06 -22.33
C ALA A 48 -5.60 -5.32 -22.89
N ASP A 49 -6.32 -5.98 -23.80
CA ASP A 49 -7.51 -5.44 -24.45
C ASP A 49 -8.81 -6.03 -23.88
N GLU A 50 -8.75 -7.17 -23.19
CA GLU A 50 -9.90 -7.83 -22.56
C GLU A 50 -10.09 -7.37 -21.12
N SER A 51 -11.31 -6.93 -20.78
CA SER A 51 -11.70 -6.54 -19.42
C SER A 51 -13.01 -7.22 -19.02
N PHE A 52 -13.15 -7.49 -17.72
CA PHE A 52 -14.38 -7.99 -17.10
C PHE A 52 -14.46 -7.46 -15.66
N ASP A 53 -15.58 -7.72 -14.97
CA ASP A 53 -15.73 -7.31 -13.57
C ASP A 53 -14.96 -8.27 -12.65
N GLU A 54 -13.64 -8.08 -12.61
CA GLU A 54 -12.72 -8.90 -11.83
C GLU A 54 -12.93 -8.79 -10.32
N ASP A 55 -13.26 -7.59 -9.82
CA ASP A 55 -13.65 -7.35 -8.42
C ASP A 55 -14.80 -8.27 -7.99
N SER A 56 -15.89 -8.28 -8.76
CA SER A 56 -17.07 -9.08 -8.45
C SER A 56 -16.79 -10.57 -8.57
N LEU A 57 -15.99 -10.99 -9.56
CA LEU A 57 -15.57 -12.38 -9.69
C LEU A 57 -14.70 -12.79 -8.48
N PHE A 58 -13.75 -11.96 -8.08
CA PHE A 58 -12.88 -12.23 -6.94
C PHE A 58 -13.67 -12.38 -5.65
N VAL A 59 -14.70 -11.55 -5.41
CA VAL A 59 -15.62 -11.69 -4.27
C VAL A 59 -16.32 -13.06 -4.27
N VAL A 60 -16.84 -13.51 -5.41
CA VAL A 60 -17.49 -14.83 -5.53
C VAL A 60 -16.48 -15.94 -5.19
N VAL A 61 -15.27 -15.85 -5.75
CA VAL A 61 -14.18 -16.81 -5.55
C VAL A 61 -13.71 -16.85 -4.09
N GLU A 62 -13.55 -15.69 -3.45
CA GLU A 62 -13.21 -15.55 -2.04
C GLU A 62 -14.25 -16.25 -1.16
N ASN A 63 -15.55 -16.03 -1.43
CA ASN A 63 -16.64 -16.67 -0.71
C ASN A 63 -16.62 -18.21 -0.87
N ILE A 64 -16.41 -18.71 -2.09
CA ILE A 64 -16.30 -20.16 -2.37
C ILE A 64 -15.15 -20.78 -1.56
N LEU A 65 -13.95 -20.19 -1.64
CA LEU A 65 -12.76 -20.72 -0.95
C LEU A 65 -12.85 -20.59 0.57
N LYS A 66 -13.46 -19.51 1.08
CA LYS A 66 -13.72 -19.33 2.52
C LYS A 66 -14.65 -20.43 3.04
N ARG A 67 -15.76 -20.71 2.35
CA ARG A 67 -16.67 -21.81 2.73
C ARG A 67 -16.01 -23.18 2.60
N ALA A 68 -15.28 -23.44 1.51
CA ALA A 68 -14.58 -24.72 1.30
C ALA A 68 -13.54 -25.00 2.39
N THR A 69 -12.74 -23.99 2.77
CA THR A 69 -11.75 -24.13 3.85
C THR A 69 -12.40 -24.28 5.23
N GLN A 70 -13.56 -23.68 5.49
CA GLN A 70 -14.34 -23.95 6.70
C GLN A 70 -14.88 -25.38 6.75
N ILE A 71 -15.30 -25.95 5.62
CA ILE A 71 -15.71 -27.36 5.54
C ILE A 71 -14.53 -28.25 5.90
N ILE A 72 -13.32 -27.96 5.37
CA ILE A 72 -12.09 -28.66 5.77
C ILE A 72 -11.89 -28.60 7.28
N ASP A 73 -11.95 -27.41 7.86
CA ASP A 73 -11.70 -27.22 9.30
C ASP A 73 -12.70 -28.05 10.13
N LYS A 74 -13.98 -28.09 9.74
CA LYS A 74 -15.00 -28.95 10.38
C LYS A 74 -14.73 -30.45 10.21
N VAL A 75 -14.42 -30.89 8.99
CA VAL A 75 -14.19 -32.30 8.67
C VAL A 75 -12.92 -32.83 9.35
N VAL A 76 -11.86 -32.03 9.38
CA VAL A 76 -10.54 -32.43 9.89
C VAL A 76 -10.37 -32.21 11.39
N GLN A 77 -10.93 -31.14 11.95
CA GLN A 77 -10.71 -30.74 13.35
C GLN A 77 -11.91 -31.07 14.27
N GLY A 78 -13.06 -31.43 13.72
CA GLY A 78 -14.29 -31.75 14.46
C GLY A 78 -15.18 -30.54 14.74
N SER A 79 -16.40 -30.79 15.22
CA SER A 79 -17.50 -29.81 15.36
C SER A 79 -17.26 -28.67 16.36
N ASN A 80 -16.14 -28.63 17.07
CA ASN A 80 -15.82 -27.63 18.10
C ASN A 80 -15.17 -26.35 17.55
N VAL A 81 -15.02 -26.20 16.22
CA VAL A 81 -14.55 -24.96 15.61
C VAL A 81 -15.68 -23.93 15.63
N HIS A 82 -15.50 -22.81 16.34
CA HIS A 82 -16.41 -21.68 16.30
C HIS A 82 -16.49 -21.17 14.86
N VAL A 83 -17.65 -21.36 14.22
CA VAL A 83 -17.92 -20.81 12.91
C VAL A 83 -18.45 -19.41 13.16
N ASP A 84 -17.57 -18.40 13.05
CA ASP A 84 -18.04 -17.02 12.99
C ASP A 84 -19.08 -16.91 11.88
N ASN A 85 -20.20 -16.22 12.15
CA ASN A 85 -21.17 -15.87 11.11
C ASN A 85 -20.40 -15.19 9.98
N VAL A 86 -20.43 -15.82 8.80
CA VAL A 86 -19.69 -15.33 7.65
C VAL A 86 -20.42 -14.11 7.13
N ASP A 87 -19.90 -12.91 7.42
CA ASP A 87 -20.25 -11.73 6.63
C ASP A 87 -19.80 -11.99 5.20
N GLU A 88 -20.75 -12.33 4.34
CA GLU A 88 -20.52 -12.53 2.91
C GLU A 88 -20.55 -11.18 2.22
N LYS A 89 -19.48 -10.90 1.48
CA LYS A 89 -19.48 -9.78 0.55
C LYS A 89 -20.41 -10.13 -0.61
N TYR A 90 -21.29 -9.19 -0.96
CA TYR A 90 -22.23 -9.39 -2.06
C TYR A 90 -21.59 -8.95 -3.38
N PRO A 91 -21.55 -9.82 -4.41
CA PRO A 91 -21.15 -9.42 -5.76
C PRO A 91 -22.23 -8.53 -6.40
N LYS A 92 -21.88 -7.85 -7.50
CA LYS A 92 -22.89 -7.13 -8.31
C LYS A 92 -23.90 -8.10 -8.92
N ILE A 93 -25.14 -7.62 -9.10
CA ILE A 93 -26.31 -8.42 -9.52
C ILE A 93 -26.17 -8.96 -10.96
N ASP A 94 -25.43 -8.26 -11.84
CA ASP A 94 -25.30 -8.58 -13.28
C ASP A 94 -23.87 -9.01 -13.69
N LEU A 95 -23.22 -9.87 -12.90
CA LEU A 95 -21.85 -10.35 -13.18
C LEU A 95 -21.79 -11.23 -14.44
N ASN A 96 -21.13 -10.76 -15.50
CA ASN A 96 -20.79 -11.56 -16.66
C ASN A 96 -19.47 -12.33 -16.44
N VAL A 97 -19.57 -13.62 -16.17
CA VAL A 97 -18.40 -14.48 -15.90
C VAL A 97 -17.82 -15.04 -17.20
N PRO A 98 -16.50 -14.90 -17.47
CA PRO A 98 -15.80 -15.53 -18.59
C PRO A 98 -15.73 -17.07 -18.49
N LEU A 99 -16.87 -17.77 -18.52
CA LEU A 99 -16.98 -19.19 -18.18
C LEU A 99 -16.13 -20.10 -19.07
N CYS A 100 -16.06 -19.83 -20.37
CA CYS A 100 -15.22 -20.59 -21.31
C CYS A 100 -13.73 -20.43 -20.97
N THR A 101 -13.31 -19.22 -20.62
CA THR A 101 -11.94 -18.92 -20.19
C THR A 101 -11.60 -19.66 -18.91
N ILE A 102 -12.47 -19.59 -17.89
CA ILE A 102 -12.30 -20.30 -16.61
C ILE A 102 -12.19 -21.82 -16.85
N LYS A 103 -13.04 -22.40 -17.69
CA LYS A 103 -12.97 -23.83 -18.04
C LYS A 103 -11.68 -24.18 -18.78
N SER A 104 -11.23 -23.34 -19.71
CA SER A 104 -9.97 -23.53 -20.44
C SER A 104 -8.77 -23.53 -19.47
N VAL A 105 -8.75 -22.61 -18.50
CA VAL A 105 -7.72 -22.57 -17.46
C VAL A 105 -7.82 -23.78 -16.51
N GLY A 106 -9.03 -24.16 -16.09
CA GLY A 106 -9.24 -25.34 -15.24
C GLY A 106 -8.74 -26.64 -15.89
N SER A 107 -8.86 -26.75 -17.21
CA SER A 107 -8.30 -27.89 -17.97
C SER A 107 -6.77 -27.97 -17.90
N GLU A 108 -6.06 -26.84 -17.77
CA GLU A 108 -4.62 -26.84 -17.54
C GLU A 108 -4.23 -27.16 -16.11
N LEU A 109 -5.09 -26.88 -15.13
CA LEU A 109 -4.83 -27.22 -13.73
C LEU A 109 -5.09 -28.70 -13.43
N SER A 110 -5.86 -29.38 -14.28
CA SER A 110 -6.37 -30.72 -14.04
C SER A 110 -5.34 -31.82 -14.36
N CYS A 111 -5.26 -32.83 -13.48
CA CYS A 111 -4.60 -34.12 -13.73
C CYS A 111 -3.11 -34.05 -14.15
N LYS A 112 -2.36 -33.02 -13.71
CA LYS A 112 -0.92 -32.89 -14.00
C LYS A 112 -0.08 -33.79 -13.06
N PRO A 113 1.05 -34.34 -13.52
CA PRO A 113 1.99 -35.06 -12.65
C PRO A 113 2.73 -34.11 -11.67
N PRO A 114 3.29 -34.62 -10.56
CA PRO A 114 4.12 -33.82 -9.65
C PRO A 114 5.44 -33.38 -10.31
N GLY A 115 5.90 -32.17 -9.96
CA GLY A 115 7.22 -31.67 -10.34
C GLY A 115 7.26 -30.17 -10.57
N GLU A 116 8.41 -29.56 -10.23
CA GLU A 116 8.66 -28.12 -10.40
C GLU A 116 8.51 -27.67 -11.86
N GLU A 117 9.10 -28.43 -12.79
CA GLU A 117 9.05 -28.15 -14.22
C GLU A 117 7.61 -28.20 -14.77
N ILE A 118 6.78 -29.11 -14.22
CA ILE A 118 5.38 -29.25 -14.63
C ILE A 118 4.57 -28.07 -14.12
N ALA A 119 4.79 -27.62 -12.87
CA ALA A 119 4.15 -26.43 -12.33
C ALA A 119 4.53 -25.17 -13.13
N HIS A 120 5.80 -25.03 -13.48
CA HIS A 120 6.31 -23.95 -14.34
C HIS A 120 5.63 -23.93 -15.71
N LYS A 121 5.67 -25.06 -16.44
CA LYS A 121 5.05 -25.20 -17.76
C LYS A 121 3.54 -24.95 -17.73
N THR A 122 2.87 -25.44 -16.69
CA THR A 122 1.43 -25.21 -16.48
C THR A 122 1.15 -23.72 -16.30
N ALA A 123 1.94 -23.01 -15.48
CA ALA A 123 1.79 -21.58 -15.30
C ALA A 123 1.98 -20.79 -16.60
N LEU A 124 3.02 -21.10 -17.39
CA LEU A 124 3.24 -20.45 -18.69
C LEU A 124 2.09 -20.72 -19.68
N SER A 125 1.57 -21.95 -19.70
CA SER A 125 0.42 -22.29 -20.55
C SER A 125 -0.85 -21.51 -20.17
N ILE A 126 -1.10 -21.36 -18.86
CA ILE A 126 -2.20 -20.54 -18.34
C ILE A 126 -1.99 -19.07 -18.74
N LEU A 127 -0.80 -18.52 -18.54
CA LEU A 127 -0.48 -17.13 -18.90
C LEU A 127 -0.68 -16.87 -20.39
N GLN A 128 -0.28 -17.81 -21.25
CA GLN A 128 -0.49 -17.72 -22.70
C GLN A 128 -1.98 -17.72 -23.08
N LYS A 129 -2.80 -18.56 -22.43
CA LYS A 129 -4.27 -18.59 -22.63
C LYS A 129 -4.95 -17.30 -22.17
N LEU A 130 -4.36 -16.61 -21.20
CA LEU A 130 -4.86 -15.36 -20.64
C LEU A 130 -4.06 -14.14 -21.12
N SER A 131 -3.39 -14.26 -22.28
CA SER A 131 -2.42 -13.29 -22.77
C SER A 131 -2.98 -11.88 -22.95
N THR A 132 -4.27 -11.76 -23.28
CA THR A 132 -5.02 -10.52 -23.54
C THR A 132 -5.60 -9.86 -22.29
N TYR A 133 -5.44 -10.47 -21.11
CA TYR A 133 -5.94 -9.94 -19.84
C TYR A 133 -4.83 -9.16 -19.09
N THR A 134 -5.25 -8.31 -18.15
CA THR A 134 -4.35 -7.67 -17.15
C THR A 134 -3.69 -8.74 -16.26
N TRP A 135 -2.62 -8.39 -15.56
CA TRP A 135 -1.93 -9.36 -14.68
C TRP A 135 -2.81 -9.77 -13.50
N GLU A 136 -3.55 -8.82 -12.95
CA GLU A 136 -4.55 -8.98 -11.90
C GLU A 136 -5.64 -9.95 -12.36
N ALA A 137 -6.29 -9.68 -13.50
CA ALA A 137 -7.26 -10.57 -14.14
C ALA A 137 -6.74 -11.99 -14.35
N LYS A 138 -5.49 -12.16 -14.80
CA LYS A 138 -4.87 -13.49 -14.98
C LYS A 138 -4.86 -14.28 -13.67
N SER A 139 -4.53 -13.61 -12.56
CA SER A 139 -4.50 -14.23 -11.23
C SER A 139 -5.91 -14.59 -10.75
N VAL A 140 -6.90 -13.70 -10.95
CA VAL A 140 -8.30 -13.91 -10.55
C VAL A 140 -8.95 -15.03 -11.36
N LEU A 141 -8.76 -15.09 -12.68
CA LEU A 141 -9.29 -16.15 -13.54
C LEU A 141 -8.67 -17.52 -13.21
N THR A 142 -7.37 -17.54 -12.90
CA THR A 142 -6.70 -18.78 -12.45
C THR A 142 -7.24 -19.25 -11.11
N LEU A 143 -7.41 -18.34 -10.15
CA LEU A 143 -8.00 -18.66 -8.86
C LEU A 143 -9.46 -19.10 -9.01
N ALA A 144 -10.23 -18.49 -9.91
CA ALA A 144 -11.61 -18.85 -10.18
C ALA A 144 -11.74 -20.27 -10.73
N ALA A 145 -10.87 -20.64 -11.68
CA ALA A 145 -10.80 -22.00 -12.23
C ALA A 145 -10.50 -23.02 -11.13
N PHE A 146 -9.49 -22.74 -10.31
CA PHE A 146 -9.16 -23.58 -9.16
C PHE A 146 -10.32 -23.67 -8.14
N ALA A 147 -10.93 -22.54 -7.80
CA ALA A 147 -11.99 -22.45 -6.81
C ALA A 147 -13.28 -23.16 -7.25
N SER A 148 -13.58 -23.18 -8.55
CA SER A 148 -14.71 -23.93 -9.10
C SER A 148 -14.57 -25.42 -8.76
N ASP A 149 -13.42 -26.03 -9.07
CA ASP A 149 -13.20 -27.45 -8.83
C ASP A 149 -13.04 -27.78 -7.34
N PHE A 150 -12.28 -26.96 -6.61
CA PHE A 150 -12.05 -27.14 -5.18
C PHE A 150 -13.31 -26.93 -4.35
N GLY A 151 -14.07 -25.89 -4.68
CA GLY A 151 -15.34 -25.56 -4.02
C GLY A 151 -16.39 -26.63 -4.25
N GLU A 152 -16.54 -27.10 -5.49
CA GLU A 152 -17.43 -28.22 -5.82
C GLU A 152 -17.06 -29.48 -5.03
N PHE A 153 -15.77 -29.82 -4.97
CA PHE A 153 -15.29 -30.98 -4.21
C PHE A 153 -15.71 -30.93 -2.73
N TRP A 154 -15.44 -29.82 -2.03
CA TRP A 154 -15.78 -29.70 -0.61
C TRP A 154 -17.26 -29.50 -0.36
N HIS A 155 -17.99 -28.91 -1.31
CA HIS A 155 -19.44 -28.86 -1.24
C HIS A 155 -20.04 -30.27 -1.30
N LEU A 156 -19.61 -31.11 -2.26
CA LEU A 156 -20.02 -32.51 -2.34
C LEU A 156 -19.64 -33.31 -1.09
N ALA A 157 -18.45 -33.05 -0.51
CA ALA A 157 -18.04 -33.64 0.75
C ALA A 157 -19.01 -33.30 1.90
N SER A 158 -19.48 -32.05 1.98
CA SER A 158 -20.41 -31.61 3.02
C SER A 158 -21.80 -32.23 2.90
N LEU A 159 -22.22 -32.57 1.67
CA LEU A 159 -23.54 -33.15 1.37
C LEU A 159 -23.53 -34.67 1.24
N TYR A 160 -22.37 -35.33 1.37
CA TYR A 160 -22.17 -36.74 1.02
C TYR A 160 -23.16 -37.71 1.68
N ASN A 161 -23.56 -37.44 2.93
CA ASN A 161 -24.49 -38.28 3.69
C ASN A 161 -25.95 -37.79 3.64
N SER A 162 -26.21 -36.61 3.09
CA SER A 162 -27.49 -35.92 3.20
C SER A 162 -28.23 -35.82 1.87
N ASP A 163 -27.53 -35.87 0.73
CA ASP A 163 -28.12 -35.73 -0.60
C ASP A 163 -27.68 -36.87 -1.54
N HIS A 164 -28.66 -37.51 -2.20
CA HIS A 164 -28.40 -38.69 -3.03
C HIS A 164 -27.67 -38.33 -4.34
N LEU A 165 -28.01 -37.21 -4.98
CA LEU A 165 -27.34 -36.77 -6.20
C LEU A 165 -25.89 -36.40 -5.91
N ALA A 166 -25.67 -35.60 -4.86
CA ALA A 166 -24.35 -35.24 -4.36
C ALA A 166 -23.52 -36.49 -4.03
N LYS A 167 -24.11 -37.52 -3.42
CA LYS A 167 -23.44 -38.79 -3.17
C LYS A 167 -22.96 -39.47 -4.46
N GLN A 168 -23.79 -39.52 -5.52
CA GLN A 168 -23.39 -40.11 -6.80
C GLN A 168 -22.27 -39.30 -7.48
N LEU A 169 -22.38 -37.97 -7.50
CA LEU A 169 -21.36 -37.08 -8.06
C LEU A 169 -20.04 -37.16 -7.27
N ALA A 170 -20.13 -37.24 -5.93
CA ALA A 170 -19.00 -37.39 -5.03
C ALA A 170 -18.21 -38.69 -5.30
N ILE A 171 -18.91 -39.79 -5.62
CA ILE A 171 -18.26 -41.05 -6.01
C ILE A 171 -17.44 -40.86 -7.29
N LEU A 172 -18.01 -40.21 -8.31
CA LEU A 172 -17.31 -39.93 -9.57
C LEU A 172 -16.08 -39.03 -9.36
N LYS A 173 -16.20 -38.01 -8.51
CA LYS A 173 -15.11 -37.10 -8.13
C LYS A 173 -14.17 -37.66 -7.05
N LYS A 174 -14.29 -38.95 -6.70
CA LYS A 174 -13.45 -39.64 -5.71
C LYS A 174 -13.41 -38.99 -4.31
N VAL A 175 -14.41 -38.18 -3.95
CA VAL A 175 -14.53 -37.55 -2.62
C VAL A 175 -14.39 -38.56 -1.46
N PRO A 176 -14.99 -39.78 -1.52
CA PRO A 176 -14.84 -40.78 -0.46
C PRO A 176 -13.40 -41.18 -0.15
N GLN A 177 -12.46 -40.97 -1.07
CA GLN A 177 -11.05 -41.28 -0.85
C GLN A 177 -10.40 -40.34 0.16
N LEU A 178 -10.92 -39.12 0.35
CA LEU A 178 -10.39 -38.18 1.34
C LEU A 178 -11.23 -38.09 2.61
N ILE A 179 -12.55 -38.29 2.53
CA ILE A 179 -13.44 -38.08 3.70
C ILE A 179 -13.63 -39.32 4.59
N LYS A 180 -13.17 -40.50 4.15
CA LYS A 180 -13.23 -41.72 4.99
C LYS A 180 -12.35 -41.54 6.23
N PRO A 181 -12.79 -41.94 7.44
CA PRO A 181 -12.05 -41.66 8.68
C PRO A 181 -10.57 -42.07 8.67
N VAL A 182 -10.24 -43.25 8.13
CA VAL A 182 -8.87 -43.77 8.08
C VAL A 182 -7.99 -42.95 7.13
N GLU A 183 -8.47 -42.65 5.93
CA GLU A 183 -7.74 -41.87 4.93
C GLU A 183 -7.59 -40.40 5.37
N LEU A 184 -8.65 -39.85 5.96
CA LEU A 184 -8.66 -38.49 6.49
C LEU A 184 -7.59 -38.31 7.57
N GLN A 185 -7.43 -39.26 8.49
CA GLN A 185 -6.37 -39.21 9.51
C GLN A 185 -4.98 -39.28 8.87
N LYS A 186 -4.79 -40.16 7.88
CA LYS A 186 -3.51 -40.31 7.17
C LYS A 186 -3.11 -39.03 6.42
N ARG A 187 -4.07 -38.38 5.76
CA ARG A 187 -3.83 -37.24 4.86
C ARG A 187 -4.07 -35.87 5.51
N ARG A 188 -4.44 -35.84 6.79
CA ARG A 188 -4.80 -34.65 7.57
C ARG A 188 -3.84 -33.48 7.42
N LEU A 189 -2.54 -33.70 7.63
CA LEU A 189 -1.54 -32.64 7.58
C LEU A 189 -1.42 -32.02 6.19
N ALA A 190 -1.46 -32.85 5.13
CA ALA A 190 -1.41 -32.39 3.75
C ALA A 190 -2.67 -31.58 3.36
N ILE A 191 -3.85 -31.97 3.86
CA ILE A 191 -5.09 -31.21 3.64
C ILE A 191 -5.02 -29.83 4.33
N LEU A 192 -4.49 -29.77 5.55
CA LEU A 192 -4.32 -28.51 6.27
C LEU A 192 -3.26 -27.61 5.62
N GLU A 193 -2.16 -28.19 5.14
CA GLU A 193 -1.15 -27.48 4.36
C GLU A 193 -1.75 -26.85 3.10
N VAL A 194 -2.53 -27.60 2.33
CA VAL A 194 -3.29 -27.10 1.16
C VAL A 194 -4.24 -25.97 1.57
N SER A 195 -5.04 -26.16 2.61
CA SER A 195 -6.00 -25.15 3.11
C SER A 195 -5.30 -23.83 3.47
N ASN A 196 -4.19 -23.91 4.20
CA ASN A 196 -3.42 -22.72 4.60
C ASN A 196 -2.78 -22.03 3.40
N LEU A 197 -2.25 -22.79 2.44
CA LEU A 197 -1.62 -22.22 1.25
C LEU A 197 -2.64 -21.52 0.34
N ILE A 198 -3.86 -22.06 0.22
CA ILE A 198 -4.99 -21.41 -0.47
C ILE A 198 -5.32 -20.08 0.23
N LYS A 199 -5.43 -20.06 1.56
CA LYS A 199 -5.68 -18.82 2.32
C LYS A 199 -4.61 -17.77 2.05
N THR A 200 -3.34 -18.17 1.93
CA THR A 200 -2.23 -17.26 1.59
C THR A 200 -2.32 -16.73 0.16
N VAL A 201 -2.62 -17.58 -0.83
CA VAL A 201 -2.82 -17.17 -2.23
C VAL A 201 -3.97 -16.16 -2.37
N VAL A 202 -5.10 -16.41 -1.70
CA VAL A 202 -6.25 -15.48 -1.69
C VAL A 202 -5.84 -14.12 -1.14
N ARG A 203 -5.04 -14.07 -0.07
CA ARG A 203 -4.52 -12.82 0.49
C ARG A 203 -3.58 -12.07 -0.46
N VAL A 204 -2.76 -12.79 -1.22
CA VAL A 204 -1.88 -12.19 -2.22
C VAL A 204 -2.70 -11.52 -3.33
N ILE A 205 -3.69 -12.23 -3.88
CA ILE A 205 -4.56 -11.68 -4.94
C ILE A 205 -5.40 -10.51 -4.41
N ALA A 206 -5.85 -10.55 -3.16
CA ALA A 206 -6.53 -9.41 -2.54
C ALA A 206 -5.65 -8.15 -2.46
N ILE A 207 -4.31 -8.28 -2.34
CA ILE A 207 -3.42 -7.13 -2.36
C ILE A 207 -3.24 -6.58 -3.79
N PHE A 208 -3.30 -7.43 -4.83
CA PHE A 208 -3.28 -6.96 -6.22
C PHE A 208 -4.47 -6.04 -6.51
N ASP A 209 -5.67 -6.45 -6.11
CA ASP A 209 -6.89 -5.64 -6.17
C ASP A 209 -6.74 -4.29 -5.41
N GLU A 210 -6.13 -4.30 -4.23
CA GLU A 210 -5.84 -3.06 -3.51
C GLU A 210 -4.85 -2.13 -4.25
N PHE A 211 -3.85 -2.68 -4.96
CA PHE A 211 -2.95 -1.88 -5.78
C PHE A 211 -3.64 -1.28 -7.00
N GLU A 212 -4.53 -2.03 -7.66
CA GLU A 212 -5.34 -1.50 -8.74
C GLU A 212 -6.21 -0.33 -8.27
N LYS A 213 -6.89 -0.47 -7.12
CA LYS A 213 -7.65 0.62 -6.51
C LYS A 213 -6.80 1.85 -6.18
N LEU A 214 -5.57 1.64 -5.71
CA LEU A 214 -4.63 2.73 -5.44
C LEU A 214 -4.12 3.39 -6.72
N SER A 215 -4.08 2.68 -7.85
CA SER A 215 -3.61 3.19 -9.15
C SER A 215 -4.50 4.29 -9.73
N ALA A 216 -5.75 4.42 -9.25
CA ALA A 216 -6.65 5.51 -9.61
C ALA A 216 -6.17 6.90 -9.11
N ASN A 217 -5.20 6.93 -8.20
CA ASN A 217 -4.64 8.17 -7.65
C ASN A 217 -3.45 8.70 -8.50
N ASP A 218 -3.08 9.97 -8.30
CA ASP A 218 -1.91 10.54 -8.98
C ASP A 218 -0.63 9.78 -8.55
N PRO A 219 0.18 9.25 -9.49
CA PRO A 219 1.44 8.56 -9.15
C PRO A 219 2.40 9.40 -8.30
N LYS A 220 2.32 10.74 -8.34
CA LYS A 220 3.12 11.63 -7.49
C LYS A 220 2.70 11.61 -6.02
N ASP A 221 1.45 11.29 -5.75
CA ASP A 221 0.93 11.15 -4.37
C ASP A 221 1.43 9.84 -3.73
N ILE A 222 1.70 8.81 -4.54
CA ILE A 222 2.06 7.46 -4.08
C ILE A 222 3.31 6.95 -4.83
N PRO A 223 4.50 7.53 -4.57
CA PRO A 223 5.73 7.18 -5.30
C PRO A 223 6.21 5.73 -5.10
N GLU A 224 5.75 5.03 -4.06
CA GLU A 224 6.07 3.61 -3.86
C GLU A 224 5.31 2.68 -4.81
N LEU A 225 4.08 3.05 -5.18
CA LEU A 225 3.17 2.18 -5.94
C LEU A 225 3.74 1.74 -7.31
N PRO A 226 4.39 2.61 -8.11
CA PRO A 226 5.01 2.19 -9.36
C PRO A 226 6.05 1.08 -9.20
N ALA A 227 6.84 1.09 -8.12
CA ALA A 227 7.83 0.05 -7.86
C ALA A 227 7.17 -1.31 -7.59
N ALA A 228 6.04 -1.30 -6.86
CA ALA A 228 5.24 -2.50 -6.62
C ALA A 228 4.58 -3.02 -7.91
N LEU A 229 3.96 -2.14 -8.70
CA LEU A 229 3.30 -2.49 -9.96
C LEU A 229 4.28 -3.03 -11.01
N ASN A 230 5.51 -2.53 -11.05
CA ASN A 230 6.54 -3.05 -11.97
C ASN A 230 6.93 -4.51 -11.65
N HIS A 231 6.83 -4.93 -10.39
CA HIS A 231 7.15 -6.29 -9.97
C HIS A 231 5.93 -7.23 -10.02
N LEU A 232 4.73 -6.67 -10.12
CA LEU A 232 3.46 -7.40 -10.12
C LEU A 232 3.42 -8.60 -11.09
N PRO A 233 3.93 -8.53 -12.34
CA PRO A 233 3.89 -9.67 -13.25
C PRO A 233 4.58 -10.93 -12.68
N VAL A 234 5.71 -10.74 -11.99
CA VAL A 234 6.47 -11.82 -11.34
C VAL A 234 5.69 -12.39 -10.15
N ASP A 235 5.04 -11.52 -9.37
CA ASP A 235 4.21 -11.95 -8.23
C ASP A 235 2.97 -12.73 -8.68
N VAL A 236 2.34 -12.32 -9.79
CA VAL A 236 1.24 -13.06 -10.44
C VAL A 236 1.71 -14.42 -10.92
N TYR A 237 2.88 -14.50 -11.56
CA TYR A 237 3.47 -15.77 -11.98
C TYR A 237 3.65 -16.73 -10.80
N TRP A 238 4.25 -16.28 -9.70
CA TRP A 238 4.44 -17.13 -8.50
C TRP A 238 3.12 -17.55 -7.87
N THR A 239 2.10 -16.71 -7.96
CA THR A 239 0.74 -17.03 -7.52
C THR A 239 0.14 -18.16 -8.36
N ILE A 240 0.21 -18.07 -9.69
CA ILE A 240 -0.30 -19.10 -10.63
C ILE A 240 0.47 -20.41 -10.46
N VAL A 241 1.80 -20.36 -10.36
CA VAL A 241 2.65 -21.53 -10.10
C VAL A 241 2.23 -22.24 -8.80
N THR A 242 1.95 -21.46 -7.75
CA THR A 242 1.50 -22.00 -6.46
C THR A 242 0.13 -22.66 -6.58
N ILE A 243 -0.82 -22.05 -7.30
CA ILE A 243 -2.14 -22.64 -7.58
C ILE A 243 -2.00 -23.97 -8.34
N ALA A 244 -1.14 -24.04 -9.36
CA ALA A 244 -0.87 -25.26 -10.10
C ALA A 244 -0.26 -26.37 -9.21
N ALA A 245 0.65 -26.01 -8.31
CA ALA A 245 1.23 -26.94 -7.34
C ALA A 245 0.20 -27.47 -6.34
N ILE A 246 -0.71 -26.61 -5.86
CA ILE A 246 -1.83 -27.00 -4.98
C ILE A 246 -2.78 -27.96 -5.72
N SER A 247 -3.17 -27.64 -6.96
CA SER A 247 -4.05 -28.49 -7.78
C SER A 247 -3.45 -29.90 -7.98
N THR A 248 -2.15 -29.95 -8.23
CA THR A 248 -1.39 -31.19 -8.34
C THR A 248 -1.38 -31.98 -7.02
N LYS A 249 -1.17 -31.29 -5.88
CA LYS A 249 -1.24 -31.94 -4.56
C LYS A 249 -2.61 -32.54 -4.30
N ILE A 250 -3.69 -31.83 -4.62
CA ILE A 250 -5.06 -32.33 -4.47
C ILE A 250 -5.28 -33.56 -5.34
N SER A 251 -4.81 -33.55 -6.59
CA SER A 251 -4.91 -34.70 -7.49
C SER A 251 -4.20 -35.95 -6.93
N ILE A 252 -3.04 -35.77 -6.27
CA ILE A 252 -2.31 -36.85 -5.59
C ILE A 252 -3.07 -37.35 -4.36
N LEU A 253 -3.66 -36.44 -3.59
CA LEU A 253 -4.50 -36.76 -2.43
C LEU A 253 -5.75 -37.59 -2.84
N LEU A 254 -6.23 -37.40 -4.07
CA LEU A 254 -7.34 -38.13 -4.70
C LEU A 254 -6.90 -39.36 -5.52
N SER A 255 -5.63 -39.76 -5.42
CA SER A 255 -5.12 -40.95 -6.10
C SER A 255 -5.16 -42.18 -5.19
N ASP A 256 -5.38 -43.33 -5.82
CA ASP A 256 -5.29 -44.66 -5.22
C ASP A 256 -3.83 -45.14 -5.07
N GLU A 257 -2.87 -44.44 -5.70
CA GLU A 257 -1.44 -44.74 -5.64
C GLU A 257 -0.79 -44.23 -4.33
N PRO A 258 0.28 -44.90 -3.83
CA PRO A 258 1.04 -44.40 -2.68
C PRO A 258 1.53 -42.96 -2.94
N ASP A 259 1.50 -42.13 -1.90
CA ASP A 259 1.76 -40.68 -1.98
C ASP A 259 3.04 -40.38 -2.77
N LYS A 260 2.89 -39.97 -4.03
CA LYS A 260 4.01 -39.47 -4.83
C LYS A 260 4.57 -38.24 -4.10
N PRO A 261 5.90 -38.15 -3.91
CA PRO A 261 6.50 -37.01 -3.25
C PRO A 261 6.18 -35.74 -4.05
N HIS A 262 5.45 -34.84 -3.42
CA HIS A 262 5.15 -33.50 -3.95
C HIS A 262 5.13 -32.56 -2.75
N ASP A 263 6.28 -31.92 -2.53
CA ASP A 263 6.51 -31.03 -1.40
C ASP A 263 6.01 -29.63 -1.74
N LEU A 264 5.09 -29.11 -0.92
CA LEU A 264 4.57 -27.75 -1.08
C LEU A 264 5.40 -26.71 -0.31
N ALA A 265 6.35 -27.13 0.54
CA ALA A 265 7.13 -26.22 1.36
C ALA A 265 7.86 -25.12 0.56
N PRO A 266 8.52 -25.41 -0.59
CA PRO A 266 9.17 -24.38 -1.40
C PRO A 266 8.19 -23.34 -1.95
N TYR A 267 7.01 -23.78 -2.41
CA TYR A 267 5.94 -22.90 -2.90
C TYR A 267 5.37 -22.04 -1.77
N SER A 268 5.17 -22.65 -0.61
CA SER A 268 4.71 -21.97 0.60
C SER A 268 5.69 -20.88 1.04
N GLN A 269 6.99 -21.18 1.09
CA GLN A 269 8.01 -20.19 1.43
C GLN A 269 8.01 -19.03 0.43
N LYS A 270 7.96 -19.32 -0.88
CA LYS A 270 7.98 -18.28 -1.91
C LYS A 270 6.74 -17.40 -1.89
N ILE A 271 5.54 -17.96 -1.73
CA ILE A 271 4.31 -17.15 -1.68
C ILE A 271 4.20 -16.32 -0.39
N HIS A 272 4.73 -16.81 0.74
CA HIS A 272 4.80 -15.99 1.96
C HIS A 272 5.82 -14.86 1.83
N TYR A 273 6.95 -15.08 1.13
CA TYR A 273 7.87 -14.00 0.79
C TYR A 273 7.18 -12.93 -0.07
N VAL A 274 6.46 -13.34 -1.12
CA VAL A 274 5.66 -12.44 -1.97
C VAL A 274 4.65 -11.68 -1.12
N LEU A 275 3.87 -12.36 -0.27
CA LEU A 275 2.89 -11.74 0.62
C LEU A 275 3.54 -10.67 1.53
N ASN A 276 4.69 -10.97 2.14
CA ASN A 276 5.36 -10.02 3.02
C ASN A 276 5.87 -8.79 2.26
N LYS A 277 6.45 -8.98 1.07
CA LYS A 277 6.91 -7.91 0.19
C LYS A 277 5.75 -6.99 -0.23
N LEU A 278 4.64 -7.58 -0.68
CA LEU A 278 3.46 -6.84 -1.10
C LEU A 278 2.83 -6.05 0.06
N ASN A 279 2.76 -6.63 1.26
CA ASN A 279 2.26 -5.93 2.45
C ASN A 279 3.12 -4.73 2.84
N LEU A 280 4.45 -4.82 2.68
CA LEU A 280 5.36 -3.69 2.91
C LEU A 280 5.05 -2.55 1.94
N HIS A 281 4.98 -2.84 0.64
CA HIS A 281 4.63 -1.85 -0.38
C HIS A 281 3.25 -1.23 -0.11
N LEU A 282 2.23 -2.05 0.21
CA LEU A 282 0.88 -1.56 0.51
C LEU A 282 0.84 -0.64 1.72
N THR A 283 1.60 -0.97 2.77
CA THR A 283 1.68 -0.14 3.99
C THR A 283 2.29 1.22 3.68
N ILE A 284 3.38 1.25 2.90
CA ILE A 284 4.05 2.49 2.49
C ILE A 284 3.13 3.31 1.58
N SER A 285 2.51 2.69 0.58
CA SER A 285 1.60 3.34 -0.37
C SER A 285 0.40 3.98 0.34
N ARG A 286 -0.24 3.27 1.27
CA ARG A 286 -1.36 3.82 2.06
C ARG A 286 -0.92 5.00 2.92
N LYS A 287 0.26 4.94 3.54
CA LYS A 287 0.81 6.06 4.31
C LYS A 287 1.05 7.29 3.43
N GLN A 288 1.67 7.10 2.26
CA GLN A 288 1.92 8.18 1.31
C GLN A 288 0.63 8.84 0.82
N LEU A 289 -0.40 8.05 0.50
CA LEU A 289 -1.70 8.56 0.10
C LEU A 289 -2.33 9.46 1.19
N VAL A 290 -2.35 8.99 2.44
CA VAL A 290 -2.87 9.77 3.58
C VAL A 290 -2.11 11.09 3.74
N GLU A 291 -0.79 11.08 3.62
CA GLU A 291 0.04 12.28 3.69
C GLU A 291 -0.25 13.25 2.53
N ALA A 292 -0.41 12.75 1.31
CA ALA A 292 -0.72 13.55 0.13
C ALA A 292 -2.12 14.17 0.20
N GLU A 293 -3.12 13.42 0.66
CA GLU A 293 -4.47 13.92 0.90
C GLU A 293 -4.50 15.00 1.98
N ALA A 294 -3.78 14.79 3.08
CA ALA A 294 -3.64 15.78 4.14
C ALA A 294 -2.97 17.05 3.62
N PHE A 295 -1.90 16.92 2.81
CA PHE A 295 -1.22 18.05 2.19
C PHE A 295 -2.16 18.84 1.26
N ARG A 296 -2.91 18.13 0.42
CA ARG A 296 -3.92 18.71 -0.49
C ARG A 296 -5.02 19.41 0.28
N LYS A 297 -5.46 18.85 1.42
CA LYS A 297 -6.44 19.48 2.31
C LYS A 297 -5.91 20.81 2.87
N ILE A 298 -4.68 20.83 3.39
CA ILE A 298 -4.06 22.08 3.88
C ILE A 298 -4.00 23.12 2.75
N ARG A 299 -3.56 22.71 1.55
CA ARG A 299 -3.49 23.62 0.39
C ARG A 299 -4.86 24.20 0.04
N LYS A 300 -5.91 23.39 0.02
CA LYS A 300 -7.29 23.84 -0.23
C LYS A 300 -7.75 24.84 0.83
N LEU A 301 -7.47 24.60 2.12
CA LEU A 301 -7.84 25.52 3.20
C LEU A 301 -7.24 26.91 3.02
N PHE A 302 -6.00 27.01 2.54
CA PHE A 302 -5.38 28.31 2.23
C PHE A 302 -5.86 28.95 0.91
N SER A 303 -6.48 28.18 0.01
CA SER A 303 -7.06 28.70 -1.24
C SER A 303 -8.42 29.37 -1.05
N TYR A 304 -9.18 29.00 -0.01
CA TYR A 304 -10.50 29.57 0.25
C TYR A 304 -10.38 30.92 0.98
N SER A 305 -11.07 31.94 0.50
CA SER A 305 -11.00 33.31 1.03
C SER A 305 -11.70 33.53 2.38
N SER A 306 -12.39 32.52 2.92
CA SER A 306 -13.23 32.63 4.12
C SER A 306 -12.97 31.55 5.18
N THR A 307 -11.91 30.75 5.04
CA THR A 307 -11.58 29.73 6.04
C THR A 307 -11.07 30.38 7.32
N GLU A 308 -11.69 30.09 8.47
CA GLU A 308 -11.26 30.65 9.74
C GLU A 308 -9.80 30.28 10.06
N VAL A 309 -9.00 31.26 10.52
CA VAL A 309 -7.56 31.07 10.85
C VAL A 309 -7.32 29.89 11.78
N LEU A 310 -8.28 29.63 12.68
CA LEU A 310 -8.21 28.55 13.63
C LEU A 310 -8.21 27.17 12.94
N GLU A 311 -9.04 26.97 11.92
CA GLU A 311 -9.12 25.72 11.17
C GLU A 311 -7.85 25.46 10.37
N ILE A 312 -7.24 26.53 9.86
CA ILE A 312 -5.94 26.47 9.18
C ILE A 312 -4.85 26.04 10.14
N ILE A 313 -4.74 26.69 11.30
CA ILE A 313 -3.72 26.39 12.31
C ILE A 313 -3.93 24.97 12.85
N LYS A 314 -5.18 24.54 13.10
CA LYS A 314 -5.51 23.16 13.48
C LYS A 314 -5.00 22.17 12.44
N ALA A 315 -5.31 22.37 11.16
CA ALA A 315 -4.90 21.47 10.09
C ALA A 315 -3.38 21.48 9.82
N LEU A 316 -2.73 22.62 10.02
CA LEU A 316 -1.30 22.78 9.77
C LEU A 316 -0.44 22.24 10.92
N ILE A 317 -0.88 22.44 12.17
CA ILE A 317 -0.04 22.21 13.36
C ILE A 317 -0.40 20.96 14.13
N PHE A 318 -1.66 20.54 14.09
CA PHE A 318 -2.17 19.46 14.94
C PHE A 318 -2.59 18.26 14.10
N THR A 319 -2.29 17.06 14.60
CA THR A 319 -2.92 15.82 14.11
C THR A 319 -4.29 15.64 14.76
N LYS A 320 -5.11 14.74 14.23
CA LYS A 320 -6.44 14.41 14.80
C LYS A 320 -6.34 13.95 16.27
N ASP A 321 -5.22 13.33 16.65
CA ASP A 321 -5.04 12.68 17.96
C ASP A 321 -4.29 13.55 18.98
N THR A 322 -3.85 14.76 18.58
CA THR A 322 -3.11 15.67 19.47
C THR A 322 -4.03 16.66 20.18
N VAL A 323 -3.78 16.88 21.48
CA VAL A 323 -4.45 17.92 22.26
C VAL A 323 -4.14 19.29 21.64
N GLN A 324 -5.19 19.99 21.22
CA GLN A 324 -5.10 21.28 20.52
C GLN A 324 -4.86 22.43 21.50
N THR A 325 -3.73 22.40 22.19
CA THR A 325 -3.34 23.38 23.21
C THR A 325 -2.03 24.06 22.87
N LEU A 326 -1.89 25.27 23.40
CA LEU A 326 -0.68 26.08 23.33
C LEU A 326 -0.17 26.32 24.75
N ILE A 327 1.10 26.65 24.89
CA ILE A 327 1.64 27.20 26.13
C ILE A 327 1.65 28.72 26.00
N ASP A 328 1.06 29.43 26.95
CA ASP A 328 1.26 30.86 27.11
C ASP A 328 2.63 31.10 27.77
N GLY A 329 3.60 31.57 27.00
CA GLY A 329 4.96 31.81 27.48
C GLY A 329 5.05 32.88 28.59
N SER A 330 4.06 33.77 28.71
CA SER A 330 4.05 34.81 29.74
C SER A 330 3.64 34.29 31.12
N THR A 331 2.74 33.31 31.16
CA THR A 331 2.22 32.71 32.40
C THR A 331 2.71 31.28 32.64
N ASN A 332 3.36 30.70 31.63
CA ASN A 332 3.77 29.31 31.54
C ASN A 332 2.61 28.29 31.68
N ARG A 333 1.37 28.71 31.37
CA ARG A 333 0.17 27.87 31.47
C ARG A 333 -0.23 27.30 30.12
N THR A 334 -0.77 26.09 30.14
CA THR A 334 -1.42 25.49 28.96
C THR A 334 -2.77 26.16 28.73
N VAL A 335 -3.02 26.61 27.52
CA VAL A 335 -4.25 27.29 27.09
C VAL A 335 -4.83 26.62 25.85
N SER A 336 -6.14 26.76 25.65
CA SER A 336 -6.81 26.28 24.45
C SER A 336 -6.41 27.10 23.22
N ILE A 337 -6.27 26.45 22.07
CA ILE A 337 -6.04 27.10 20.78
C ILE A 337 -7.17 28.07 20.40
N GLU A 338 -8.36 27.91 20.99
CA GLU A 338 -9.52 28.80 20.81
C GLU A 338 -9.19 30.26 21.17
N THR A 339 -8.13 30.52 21.93
CA THR A 339 -7.61 31.88 22.21
C THR A 339 -7.13 32.64 20.96
N LEU A 340 -6.83 31.94 19.86
CA LEU A 340 -6.44 32.51 18.57
C LEU A 340 -7.65 32.88 17.68
N ARG A 341 -8.85 32.46 18.06
CA ARG A 341 -10.06 32.64 17.26
C ARG A 341 -10.31 34.11 16.94
N LYS A 342 -10.64 34.41 15.69
CA LYS A 342 -10.92 35.77 15.17
C LYS A 342 -9.78 36.80 15.34
N LYS A 343 -8.55 36.36 15.59
CA LYS A 343 -7.36 37.24 15.68
C LYS A 343 -6.49 37.14 14.45
N ASN A 344 -5.79 38.22 14.12
CA ASN A 344 -4.64 38.18 13.23
C ASN A 344 -3.52 37.42 13.93
N THR A 345 -3.02 36.37 13.29
CA THR A 345 -2.04 35.47 13.90
C THR A 345 -0.70 35.59 13.18
N LEU A 346 0.34 35.95 13.92
CA LEU A 346 1.71 35.97 13.47
C LEU A 346 2.38 34.65 13.87
N LEU A 347 2.48 33.72 12.91
CA LEU A 347 3.13 32.43 13.10
C LEU A 347 4.64 32.59 12.94
N PHE A 348 5.37 32.45 14.04
CA PHE A 348 6.82 32.53 14.09
C PHE A 348 7.42 31.13 13.98
N PHE A 349 7.96 30.79 12.81
CA PHE A 349 8.63 29.51 12.53
C PHE A 349 10.13 29.62 12.73
N SER A 350 10.74 28.63 13.38
CA SER A 350 12.18 28.54 13.52
C SER A 350 12.66 27.10 13.78
N SER A 351 13.95 26.82 13.56
CA SER A 351 14.57 25.67 14.22
C SER A 351 14.74 25.93 15.73
N LEU A 352 15.33 24.98 16.45
CA LEU A 352 15.74 25.19 17.84
C LEU A 352 17.07 25.96 17.98
N ASP A 353 17.66 26.44 16.88
CA ASP A 353 18.90 27.22 16.87
C ASP A 353 18.65 28.74 16.88
N ILE A 354 17.47 29.17 17.35
CA ILE A 354 17.16 30.60 17.49
C ILE A 354 18.08 31.27 18.48
N THR A 355 18.48 32.50 18.15
CA THR A 355 19.36 33.32 18.98
C THR A 355 18.55 34.25 19.89
N ASP A 356 19.18 34.78 20.93
CA ASP A 356 18.57 35.79 21.78
C ASP A 356 18.26 37.09 21.00
N ASP A 357 19.04 37.40 19.95
CA ASP A 357 18.79 38.52 19.05
C ASP A 357 17.53 38.31 18.20
N ASP A 358 17.27 37.09 17.72
CA ASP A 358 16.05 36.76 16.97
C ASP A 358 14.80 36.93 17.86
N ILE A 359 14.89 36.54 19.14
CA ILE A 359 13.83 36.73 20.12
C ILE A 359 13.66 38.23 20.44
N ALA A 360 14.76 38.95 20.64
CA ALA A 360 14.76 40.38 20.94
C ALA A 360 14.13 41.21 19.82
N LEU A 361 14.36 40.83 18.56
CA LEU A 361 13.77 41.46 17.37
C LEU A 361 12.23 41.52 17.42
N LEU A 362 11.60 40.50 18.01
CA LEU A 362 10.13 40.38 18.09
C LEU A 362 9.53 41.01 19.34
N LYS A 363 10.31 41.37 20.37
CA LYS A 363 9.78 41.97 21.61
C LYS A 363 8.95 43.25 21.35
N PRO A 364 9.42 44.24 20.54
CA PRO A 364 8.61 45.43 20.26
C PRO A 364 7.29 45.11 19.55
N VAL A 365 7.30 44.10 18.68
CA VAL A 365 6.10 43.62 17.98
C VAL A 365 5.14 42.99 18.98
N TYR A 366 5.63 42.13 19.87
CA TYR A 366 4.84 41.50 20.92
C TYR A 366 4.18 42.52 21.84
N ASP A 367 4.91 43.54 22.29
CA ASP A 367 4.37 44.61 23.12
C ASP A 367 3.25 45.39 22.41
N THR A 368 3.38 45.56 21.08
CA THR A 368 2.32 46.14 20.24
C THR A 368 1.10 45.22 20.19
N THR A 369 1.28 43.91 19.98
CA THR A 369 0.16 42.96 19.97
C THR A 369 -0.56 42.84 21.32
N LYS A 370 0.11 43.13 22.45
CA LYS A 370 -0.57 43.20 23.76
C LYS A 370 -1.52 44.40 23.87
N LYS A 371 -1.12 45.54 23.28
CA LYS A 371 -1.96 46.75 23.24
C LYS A 371 -3.11 46.54 22.26
N GLU A 372 -2.82 45.98 21.09
CA GLU A 372 -3.79 45.65 20.05
C GLU A 372 -4.29 44.20 20.19
N LYS A 373 -5.30 44.00 21.05
CA LYS A 373 -5.85 42.67 21.42
C LYS A 373 -6.32 41.78 20.24
N ASN A 374 -6.38 42.33 19.03
CA ASN A 374 -6.75 41.63 17.80
C ASN A 374 -5.58 40.89 17.13
N TYR A 375 -4.35 41.06 17.64
CA TYR A 375 -3.15 40.39 17.13
C TYR A 375 -2.57 39.43 18.16
N THR A 376 -1.89 38.39 17.68
CA THR A 376 -1.17 37.46 18.54
C THR A 376 0.01 36.82 17.83
N ILE A 377 1.05 36.47 18.59
CA ILE A 377 2.23 35.78 18.10
C ILE A 377 2.20 34.34 18.62
N VAL A 378 2.49 33.39 17.74
CA VAL A 378 2.60 31.96 18.08
C VAL A 378 3.93 31.43 17.56
N TRP A 379 4.79 30.95 18.45
CA TRP A 379 6.02 30.25 18.08
C TRP A 379 5.74 28.80 17.72
N VAL A 380 6.22 28.39 16.56
CA VAL A 380 6.13 27.03 16.03
C VAL A 380 7.56 26.50 15.81
N PRO A 381 8.11 25.70 16.74
CA PRO A 381 9.42 25.09 16.56
C PRO A 381 9.35 23.99 15.51
N VAL A 382 10.01 24.17 14.36
CA VAL A 382 10.01 23.23 13.25
C VAL A 382 11.13 22.20 13.44
N VAL A 383 10.76 21.00 13.88
CA VAL A 383 11.66 19.87 14.13
C VAL A 383 11.09 18.63 13.45
N GLU A 384 11.85 17.99 12.56
CA GLU A 384 11.37 16.80 11.83
C GLU A 384 11.26 15.56 12.71
N GLN A 385 12.26 15.34 13.56
CA GLN A 385 12.33 14.20 14.47
C GLN A 385 12.81 14.69 15.83
N TRP A 386 11.97 14.49 16.85
CA TRP A 386 12.30 14.89 18.21
C TRP A 386 13.18 13.82 18.88
N THR A 387 14.36 14.24 19.33
CA THR A 387 15.22 13.45 20.24
C THR A 387 15.16 14.04 21.65
N ASP A 388 15.67 13.29 22.64
CA ASP A 388 15.69 13.79 24.02
C ASP A 388 16.61 15.00 24.20
N GLU A 389 17.69 15.11 23.39
CA GLU A 389 18.54 16.31 23.36
C GLU A 389 17.79 17.52 22.81
N LEU A 390 17.03 17.35 21.72
CA LEU A 390 16.22 18.42 21.14
C LEU A 390 15.10 18.87 22.08
N ARG A 391 14.50 17.93 22.84
CA ARG A 391 13.52 18.25 23.90
C ARG A 391 14.15 19.11 24.99
N LYS A 392 15.32 18.73 25.51
CA LYS A 392 16.06 19.53 26.50
C LYS A 392 16.39 20.94 25.97
N LYS A 393 16.78 21.04 24.70
CA LYS A 393 17.05 22.34 24.06
C LYS A 393 15.78 23.21 23.96
N PHE A 394 14.65 22.60 23.58
CA PHE A 394 13.36 23.27 23.57
C PHE A 394 12.95 23.78 24.96
N ASP A 395 13.11 22.94 26.00
CA ASP A 395 12.79 23.31 27.37
C ASP A 395 13.67 24.44 27.91
N ALA A 396 14.92 24.54 27.47
CA ALA A 396 15.82 25.66 27.79
C ALA A 396 15.44 26.97 27.08
N LEU A 397 14.85 26.89 25.88
CA LEU A 397 14.42 28.07 25.11
C LEU A 397 13.05 28.60 25.54
N ARG A 398 12.12 27.71 25.89
CA ARG A 398 10.74 28.06 26.24
C ARG A 398 10.61 29.22 27.23
N PRO A 399 11.37 29.32 28.34
CA PRO A 399 11.27 30.42 29.30
C PRO A 399 11.61 31.80 28.73
N LYS A 400 12.35 31.86 27.60
CA LYS A 400 12.75 33.10 26.94
C LYS A 400 11.67 33.64 26.00
N ILE A 401 10.66 32.85 25.68
CA ILE A 401 9.62 33.16 24.69
C ILE A 401 8.36 33.62 25.42
N PRO A 402 7.97 34.91 25.36
CA PRO A 402 6.86 35.42 26.17
C PRO A 402 5.49 35.27 25.50
N TRP A 403 5.41 34.90 24.21
CA TRP A 403 4.17 34.70 23.46
C TRP A 403 3.71 33.24 23.47
N TYR A 404 2.68 32.89 22.67
CA TYR A 404 2.18 31.52 22.63
C TYR A 404 3.16 30.57 21.98
N ILE A 405 3.22 29.32 22.44
CA ILE A 405 4.16 28.30 21.99
C ILE A 405 3.41 27.04 21.64
N VAL A 406 3.65 26.52 20.43
CA VAL A 406 3.20 25.18 20.04
C VAL A 406 4.10 24.15 20.71
N GLN A 407 3.48 23.23 21.45
CA GLN A 407 4.20 22.12 22.07
C GLN A 407 4.47 21.02 21.04
N GLN A 408 5.74 20.64 20.90
CA GLN A 408 6.19 19.47 20.12
C GLN A 408 5.47 19.34 18.77
N PHE A 409 5.65 20.32 17.89
CA PHE A 409 5.16 20.26 16.52
C PHE A 409 5.77 19.05 15.79
N THR A 410 4.92 18.10 15.39
CA THR A 410 5.33 16.78 14.85
C THR A 410 4.63 16.41 13.56
N THR A 411 3.75 17.26 13.02
CA THR A 411 3.01 16.91 11.81
C THR A 411 3.94 16.89 10.61
N VAL A 412 4.24 15.70 10.07
CA VAL A 412 5.06 15.53 8.87
C VAL A 412 4.52 16.38 7.71
N VAL A 413 3.20 16.35 7.52
CA VAL A 413 2.51 17.08 6.46
C VAL A 413 2.59 18.60 6.65
N GLY A 414 2.39 19.10 7.87
CA GLY A 414 2.49 20.52 8.17
C GLY A 414 3.91 21.06 7.99
N ILE A 415 4.92 20.30 8.45
CA ILE A 415 6.33 20.63 8.24
C ILE A 415 6.64 20.68 6.74
N LYS A 416 6.19 19.69 5.96
CA LYS A 416 6.35 19.66 4.50
C LYS A 416 5.73 20.90 3.85
N TYR A 417 4.51 21.27 4.25
CA TYR A 417 3.85 22.49 3.75
C TYR A 417 4.66 23.76 4.03
N ILE A 418 5.12 23.93 5.28
CA ILE A 418 5.92 25.09 5.69
C ILE A 418 7.24 25.17 4.88
N LYS A 419 7.89 24.03 4.62
CA LYS A 419 9.13 23.96 3.84
C LYS A 419 8.90 24.22 2.35
N GLU A 420 7.92 23.58 1.73
CA GLU A 420 7.72 23.63 0.27
C GLU A 420 6.93 24.86 -0.18
N VAL A 421 5.89 25.25 0.56
CA VAL A 421 5.00 26.35 0.15
C VAL A 421 5.46 27.68 0.71
N TRP A 422 5.87 27.73 1.99
CA TRP A 422 6.40 28.95 2.61
C TRP A 422 7.91 29.06 2.55
N GLN A 423 8.59 28.11 1.88
CA GLN A 423 10.02 28.16 1.60
C GLN A 423 10.89 28.28 2.87
N PHE A 424 10.43 27.67 3.98
CA PHE A 424 11.17 27.66 5.24
C PHE A 424 12.44 26.80 5.13
N LYS A 425 13.60 27.42 5.38
CA LYS A 425 14.93 26.81 5.29
C LYS A 425 15.66 26.76 6.63
N GLY A 426 14.93 26.66 7.75
CA GLY A 426 15.49 26.62 9.11
C GLY A 426 15.66 27.99 9.78
N LYS A 427 15.74 29.08 9.01
CA LYS A 427 15.90 30.44 9.54
C LYS A 427 14.58 30.99 10.10
N PRO A 428 14.63 31.82 11.17
CA PRO A 428 13.46 32.49 11.72
C PRO A 428 12.62 33.17 10.63
N THR A 429 11.34 32.81 10.57
CA THR A 429 10.39 33.26 9.55
C THR A 429 9.08 33.64 10.24
N LEU A 430 8.49 34.77 9.88
CA LEU A 430 7.24 35.25 10.49
C LEU A 430 6.14 35.33 9.44
N VAL A 431 5.20 34.39 9.46
CA VAL A 431 4.04 34.38 8.55
C VAL A 431 2.88 35.12 9.22
N VAL A 432 2.20 35.98 8.47
CA VAL A 432 1.07 36.78 8.98
C VAL A 432 -0.22 36.28 8.36
N LEU A 433 -1.16 35.85 9.22
CA LEU A 433 -2.49 35.36 8.85
C LEU A 433 -3.57 36.31 9.35
N SER A 434 -4.55 36.62 8.49
CA SER A 434 -5.77 37.31 8.89
C SER A 434 -6.72 36.40 9.67
N PRO A 435 -7.76 36.92 10.36
CA PRO A 435 -8.77 36.11 11.03
C PRO A 435 -9.50 35.14 10.09
N GLN A 436 -9.61 35.50 8.81
CA GLN A 436 -10.20 34.69 7.73
C GLN A 436 -9.16 33.80 7.05
N GLY A 437 -8.03 33.52 7.72
CA GLY A 437 -7.06 32.53 7.27
C GLY A 437 -6.24 32.94 6.04
N LYS A 438 -6.43 34.16 5.55
CA LYS A 438 -5.68 34.69 4.41
C LYS A 438 -4.24 34.96 4.82
N VAL A 439 -3.29 34.47 4.02
CA VAL A 439 -1.87 34.79 4.18
C VAL A 439 -1.63 36.23 3.69
N GLU A 440 -1.37 37.14 4.62
CA GLU A 440 -1.06 38.55 4.28
C GLU A 440 0.43 38.75 4.00
N ASN A 441 1.30 37.93 4.60
CA ASN A 441 2.74 37.95 4.37
C ASN A 441 3.36 36.59 4.72
N THR A 442 4.21 36.05 3.86
CA THR A 442 4.90 34.77 4.07
C THR A 442 6.21 34.91 4.85
N ASN A 443 6.76 36.10 4.98
CA ASN A 443 7.92 36.37 5.84
C ASN A 443 8.07 37.85 6.22
N ALA A 444 7.49 38.28 7.33
CA ALA A 444 7.57 39.65 7.83
C ALA A 444 8.90 40.01 8.54
N ILE A 445 9.83 39.06 8.76
CA ILE A 445 11.10 39.36 9.46
C ILE A 445 11.92 40.43 8.73
N HIS A 446 11.95 40.39 7.39
CA HIS A 446 12.65 41.41 6.61
C HIS A 446 12.04 42.81 6.77
N LEU A 447 10.71 42.88 6.91
CA LEU A 447 10.01 44.13 7.15
C LEU A 447 10.37 44.72 8.52
N ILE A 448 10.39 43.87 9.55
CA ILE A 448 10.76 44.28 10.91
C ILE A 448 12.20 44.82 10.94
N LYS A 449 13.14 44.14 10.28
CA LYS A 449 14.55 44.58 10.22
C LYS A 449 14.73 45.90 9.47
N SER A 450 13.92 46.15 8.43
CA SER A 450 14.10 47.30 7.55
C SER A 450 13.33 48.54 8.00
N TRP A 451 12.13 48.36 8.56
CA TRP A 451 11.21 49.47 8.91
C TRP A 451 10.72 49.43 10.37
N GLY A 452 11.06 48.40 11.14
CA GLY A 452 10.61 48.24 12.53
C GLY A 452 9.08 48.24 12.66
N LEU A 453 8.57 48.92 13.68
CA LEU A 453 7.13 49.02 13.96
C LEU A 453 6.36 49.85 12.92
N LYS A 454 7.03 50.63 12.05
CA LYS A 454 6.35 51.39 10.99
C LYS A 454 5.67 50.48 9.96
N ALA A 455 6.15 49.24 9.83
CA ALA A 455 5.58 48.25 8.92
C ALA A 455 4.45 47.42 9.54
N PHE A 456 4.12 47.58 10.83
CA PHE A 456 3.02 46.85 11.47
C PHE A 456 1.66 47.26 10.82
N PRO A 457 0.74 46.32 10.53
CA PRO A 457 0.69 44.90 10.91
C PRO A 457 1.36 43.92 9.92
N PHE A 458 2.27 44.42 9.08
CA PHE A 458 3.07 43.67 8.11
C PHE A 458 2.27 43.05 6.97
N ASP A 459 1.11 43.65 6.66
CA ASP A 459 0.30 43.24 5.52
C ASP A 459 0.86 43.76 4.19
N SER A 460 0.34 43.20 3.10
CA SER A 460 0.75 43.57 1.74
C SER A 460 0.46 45.04 1.39
N LYS A 461 -0.54 45.68 2.02
CA LYS A 461 -0.89 47.08 1.72
C LYS A 461 0.13 48.04 2.31
N VAL A 462 0.51 47.83 3.58
CA VAL A 462 1.53 48.63 4.26
C VAL A 462 2.89 48.43 3.60
N THR A 463 3.20 47.19 3.20
CA THR A 463 4.46 46.86 2.52
C THR A 463 4.61 47.67 1.22
N LYS A 464 3.59 47.65 0.35
CA LYS A 464 3.60 48.42 -0.90
C LYS A 464 3.76 49.92 -0.67
N LYS A 465 3.05 50.47 0.32
CA LYS A 465 3.14 51.90 0.66
C LYS A 465 4.57 52.28 1.08
N LEU A 466 5.21 51.50 1.94
CA LEU A 466 6.58 51.76 2.39
C LEU A 466 7.61 51.61 1.28
N GLU A 467 7.39 50.67 0.35
CA GLU A 467 8.23 50.52 -0.84
C GLU A 467 8.09 51.70 -1.81
N GLU A 468 6.87 52.20 -2.02
CA GLU A 468 6.59 53.39 -2.82
C GLU A 468 7.24 54.64 -2.22
N GLU A 469 7.12 54.85 -0.90
CA GLU A 469 7.78 55.94 -0.18
C GLU A 469 9.32 55.85 -0.29
N ARG A 470 9.88 54.64 -0.17
CA ARG A 470 11.33 54.43 -0.34
C ARG A 470 11.79 54.72 -1.77
N ASN A 471 11.05 54.23 -2.76
CA ASN A 471 11.37 54.42 -4.18
C ASN A 471 11.18 55.87 -4.62
N TRP A 472 10.22 56.60 -4.03
CA TRP A 472 10.11 58.04 -4.20
C TRP A 472 11.39 58.72 -3.69
N LEU A 473 11.78 58.48 -2.43
CA LEU A 473 12.95 59.12 -1.84
C LEU A 473 14.24 58.81 -2.61
N ALA A 474 14.38 57.60 -3.15
CA ALA A 474 15.52 57.18 -3.97
C ALA A 474 15.56 57.83 -5.37
N LYS A 475 14.48 58.48 -5.84
CA LYS A 475 14.48 59.26 -7.11
C LYS A 475 14.94 60.70 -6.93
N TRP A 476 15.02 61.17 -5.69
CA TRP A 476 15.38 62.56 -5.34
C TRP A 476 16.74 62.65 -4.60
N VAL A 477 17.47 61.54 -4.55
CA VAL A 477 18.87 61.40 -4.14
C VAL A 477 19.64 60.85 -5.33
#